data_AF-A0A524NIE5-F1
#
_entry.id   AF-A0A524NIE5-F1
#
_cell.length_a   1.000
_cell.length_b   1.000
_cell.length_c   1.000
_cell.angle_alpha   90.00
_cell.angle_beta   90.00
_cell.angle_gamma   90.00
#
_symmetry.space_group_name_H-M   'P 1'
#
loop_
_entity.id
_entity.type
_entity.pdbx_description
1 polymer ?
#
loop_
_entity_poly.entity_id
_entity_poly.type
_entity_poly.pdbx_seq_one_letter_code
_entity_poly.pdbx_strand_id
1 'polypeptide(L)'
;MTRRACSASTTTTRNLRRTLVLAALGILLHGITISLAEAAPTNGTESKCQAKLAKAVGKVWKTAAGTIAKCRDSEIAGKGALPCPDVKGKAKIDKAVAKIATTAAKSCGTVCSISSSVTCLSDSDCPPNGASSETCTGDGSSDPFKLSNLGFPGAFCPALLGGPINGPDDLGQCLGDGA
;
A
#
# COMPACT_ATOMS: atom_id res chain seq x y z
N MET A 1 10.96 0.54 -38.96
CA MET A 1 12.06 1.34 -38.37
C MET A 1 11.82 2.81 -38.71
N THR A 2 11.10 3.53 -37.86
CA THR A 2 10.66 4.91 -38.12
C THR A 2 11.29 5.82 -37.08
N ARG A 3 12.33 6.56 -37.50
CA ARG A 3 13.04 7.54 -36.67
C ARG A 3 12.14 8.78 -36.52
N ARG A 4 11.69 9.09 -35.30
CA ARG A 4 11.08 10.39 -34.99
C ARG A 4 12.18 11.39 -34.66
N ALA A 5 12.21 12.48 -35.43
CA ALA A 5 13.10 13.61 -35.23
C ALA A 5 12.69 14.40 -33.98
N CYS A 6 13.61 14.58 -33.05
CA CYS A 6 13.48 15.59 -31.99
C CYS A 6 13.80 16.95 -32.61
N SER A 7 12.78 17.82 -32.65
CA SER A 7 12.93 19.22 -33.03
C SER A 7 13.58 20.00 -31.88
N ALA A 8 14.78 20.53 -32.12
CA ALA A 8 15.46 21.43 -31.23
C ALA A 8 14.91 22.85 -31.43
N SER A 9 14.38 23.46 -30.37
CA SER A 9 14.04 24.88 -30.36
C SER A 9 14.88 25.57 -29.29
N THR A 10 15.84 26.37 -29.74
CA THR A 10 16.69 27.19 -28.87
C THR A 10 16.62 28.64 -29.33
N THR A 11 16.34 29.51 -28.37
CA THR A 11 16.79 30.92 -28.28
C THR A 11 15.93 31.99 -28.98
N THR A 12 15.20 32.76 -28.16
CA THR A 12 14.81 34.21 -28.27
C THR A 12 13.86 34.44 -27.08
N THR A 13 14.04 35.29 -26.07
CA THR A 13 14.63 36.62 -25.94
C THR A 13 14.98 36.89 -24.45
N ARG A 14 16.10 37.55 -24.22
CA ARG A 14 16.63 37.95 -22.89
C ARG A 14 15.86 39.20 -22.42
N ASN A 15 15.15 39.11 -21.29
CA ASN A 15 14.68 40.19 -20.38
C ASN A 15 13.30 39.91 -19.76
N LEU A 16 12.59 38.87 -20.22
CA LEU A 16 11.41 38.31 -19.54
C LEU A 16 11.78 37.18 -18.57
N ARG A 17 12.97 37.26 -17.94
CA ARG A 17 13.61 36.14 -17.22
C ARG A 17 13.44 36.15 -15.70
N ARG A 18 12.83 37.18 -15.10
CA ARG A 18 12.68 37.25 -13.64
C ARG A 18 11.26 37.02 -13.13
N THR A 19 10.24 37.34 -13.92
CA THR A 19 8.84 37.24 -13.47
C THR A 19 8.14 35.95 -13.88
N LEU A 20 8.69 35.17 -14.82
CA LEU A 20 8.09 33.90 -15.28
C LEU A 20 8.72 32.64 -14.67
N VAL A 21 9.81 32.77 -13.91
CA VAL A 21 10.43 31.65 -13.16
C VAL A 21 9.61 31.28 -11.91
N LEU A 22 8.76 32.21 -11.42
CA LEU A 22 7.94 31.97 -10.23
C LEU A 22 6.59 31.28 -10.53
N ALA A 23 6.12 31.29 -11.79
CA ALA A 23 4.83 30.67 -12.14
C ALA A 23 4.95 29.18 -12.54
N ALA A 24 6.10 28.75 -13.06
CA ALA A 24 6.30 27.34 -13.46
C ALA A 24 6.71 26.42 -12.29
N LEU A 25 7.17 26.97 -11.16
CA LEU A 25 7.39 26.21 -9.92
C LEU A 25 6.11 26.02 -9.07
N GLY A 26 5.02 26.75 -9.36
CA GLY A 26 3.78 26.68 -8.58
C GLY A 26 2.87 25.49 -8.91
N ILE A 27 3.03 24.87 -10.08
CA ILE A 27 2.10 23.81 -10.54
C ILE A 27 2.59 22.40 -10.13
N LEU A 28 3.87 22.21 -9.80
CA LEU A 28 4.38 20.96 -9.22
C LEU A 28 4.21 20.88 -7.68
N LEU A 29 3.74 21.96 -7.05
CA LEU A 29 3.39 22.03 -5.63
C LEU A 29 1.88 22.04 -5.36
N HIS A 30 1.04 21.70 -6.36
CA HIS A 30 -0.31 21.21 -6.06
C HIS A 30 -0.17 19.77 -5.59
N GLY A 31 0.45 19.68 -4.41
CA GLY A 31 0.88 18.47 -3.78
C GLY A 31 -0.27 17.50 -3.77
N ILE A 32 0.07 16.27 -4.14
CA ILE A 32 -0.63 15.12 -3.59
C ILE A 32 -0.53 15.31 -2.08
N THR A 33 -1.52 15.98 -1.49
CA THR A 33 -1.76 15.91 -0.06
C THR A 33 -2.18 14.47 0.11
N ILE A 34 -1.19 13.62 0.35
CA ILE A 34 -1.41 12.33 0.98
C ILE A 34 -2.04 12.74 2.30
N SER A 35 -3.37 12.75 2.34
CA SER A 35 -4.12 12.81 3.58
C SER A 35 -3.66 11.58 4.33
N LEU A 36 -2.65 11.76 5.19
CA LEU A 36 -2.42 10.85 6.28
C LEU A 36 -3.73 10.92 7.05
N ALA A 37 -4.62 9.96 6.81
CA ALA A 37 -5.80 9.80 7.61
C ALA A 37 -5.32 9.83 9.05
N GLU A 38 -5.80 10.82 9.82
CA GLU A 38 -5.45 11.00 11.22
C GLU A 38 -5.66 9.64 11.89
N ALA A 39 -4.56 8.99 12.29
CA ALA A 39 -4.65 7.66 12.84
C ALA A 39 -5.47 7.77 14.11
N ALA A 40 -6.63 7.11 14.14
CA ALA A 40 -7.45 7.02 15.34
C ALA A 40 -6.59 6.45 16.48
N PRO A 41 -6.86 6.81 17.75
CA PRO A 41 -6.15 6.23 18.88
C PRO A 41 -6.25 4.70 18.79
N THR A 42 -5.11 4.06 18.55
CA THR A 42 -5.01 2.60 18.42
C THR A 42 -4.78 1.98 19.78
N ASN A 43 -5.39 0.82 20.03
CA ASN A 43 -5.09 0.04 21.22
C ASN A 43 -3.69 -0.62 21.11
N GLY A 44 -3.21 -1.22 22.20
CA GLY A 44 -1.86 -1.83 22.25
C GLY A 44 -1.66 -2.97 21.24
N THR A 45 -2.71 -3.67 20.84
CA THR A 45 -2.67 -4.77 19.86
C THR A 45 -2.74 -4.23 18.43
N GLU A 46 -3.60 -3.25 18.18
CA GLU A 46 -3.68 -2.52 16.90
C GLU A 46 -2.36 -1.84 16.54
N SER A 47 -1.74 -1.13 17.50
CA SER A 47 -0.44 -0.47 17.27
C SER A 47 0.67 -1.46 16.93
N LYS A 48 0.70 -2.65 17.55
CA LYS A 48 1.65 -3.72 17.22
C LYS A 48 1.37 -4.31 15.83
N CYS A 49 0.12 -4.59 15.51
CA CYS A 49 -0.31 -5.03 14.19
C CYS A 49 0.12 -4.01 13.13
N GLN A 50 -0.23 -2.74 13.31
CA GLN A 50 0.12 -1.63 12.42
C GLN A 50 1.63 -1.54 12.20
N ALA A 51 2.43 -1.57 13.27
CA ALA A 51 3.89 -1.47 13.17
C ALA A 51 4.50 -2.65 12.40
N LYS A 52 4.00 -3.87 12.62
CA LYS A 52 4.47 -5.08 11.91
C LYS A 52 4.06 -5.07 10.45
N LEU A 53 2.82 -4.66 10.18
CA LEU A 53 2.29 -4.54 8.83
C LEU A 53 3.04 -3.46 8.06
N ALA A 54 3.15 -2.24 8.58
CA ALA A 54 3.90 -1.15 7.96
C ALA A 54 5.35 -1.56 7.65
N LYS A 55 6.01 -2.30 8.55
CA LYS A 55 7.36 -2.84 8.31
C LYS A 55 7.39 -3.89 7.21
N ALA A 56 6.37 -4.74 7.09
CA ALA A 56 6.25 -5.71 6.00
C ALA A 56 6.02 -5.00 4.66
N VAL A 57 5.13 -4.01 4.63
CA VAL A 57 4.83 -3.24 3.42
C VAL A 57 6.01 -2.40 2.95
N GLY A 58 6.74 -1.75 3.87
CA GLY A 58 7.98 -1.07 3.54
C GLY A 58 9.02 -1.99 2.87
N LYS A 59 9.05 -3.29 3.22
CA LYS A 59 9.92 -4.27 2.52
C LYS A 59 9.41 -4.61 1.13
N VAL A 60 8.10 -4.68 0.92
CA VAL A 60 7.52 -4.88 -0.42
C VAL A 60 7.85 -3.70 -1.32
N TRP A 61 7.57 -2.47 -0.89
CA TRP A 61 7.92 -1.25 -1.63
C TRP A 61 9.40 -1.17 -1.95
N LYS A 62 10.28 -1.44 -0.98
CA LYS A 62 11.73 -1.47 -1.22
C LYS A 62 12.12 -2.52 -2.26
N THR A 63 11.46 -3.69 -2.26
CA THR A 63 11.72 -4.75 -3.23
C THR A 63 11.21 -4.35 -4.62
N ALA A 64 9.97 -3.87 -4.71
CA ALA A 64 9.33 -3.43 -5.95
C ALA A 64 10.10 -2.28 -6.61
N ALA A 65 10.39 -1.21 -5.86
CA ALA A 65 11.19 -0.09 -6.35
C ALA A 65 12.58 -0.53 -6.83
N GLY A 66 13.24 -1.45 -6.09
CA GLY A 66 14.54 -1.98 -6.46
C GLY A 66 14.51 -2.86 -7.72
N THR A 67 13.43 -3.60 -7.96
CA THR A 67 13.25 -4.40 -9.20
C THR A 67 12.89 -3.51 -10.38
N ILE A 68 12.01 -2.54 -10.19
CA ILE A 68 11.59 -1.59 -11.23
C ILE A 68 12.79 -0.74 -11.68
N ALA A 69 13.59 -0.23 -10.73
CA ALA A 69 14.80 0.54 -11.04
C ALA A 69 15.77 -0.25 -11.92
N LYS A 70 16.09 -1.50 -11.55
CA LYS A 70 16.97 -2.37 -12.34
C LYS A 70 16.42 -2.69 -13.74
N CYS A 71 15.11 -2.87 -13.83
CA CYS A 71 14.45 -3.09 -15.11
C CYS A 71 14.56 -1.84 -16.01
N ARG A 72 14.29 -0.65 -15.46
CA ARG A 72 14.48 0.62 -16.19
C ARG A 72 15.92 0.90 -16.58
N ASP A 73 16.88 0.63 -15.70
CA ASP A 73 18.31 0.76 -16.03
C ASP A 73 18.69 -0.16 -17.20
N SER A 74 18.13 -1.37 -17.24
CA SER A 74 18.32 -2.31 -18.35
C SER A 74 17.66 -1.83 -19.64
N GLU A 75 16.47 -1.24 -19.56
CA GLU A 75 15.76 -0.63 -20.69
C GLU A 75 16.58 0.52 -21.30
N ILE A 76 17.07 1.45 -20.46
CA ILE A 76 17.92 2.58 -20.88
C ILE A 76 19.21 2.07 -21.53
N ALA A 77 19.76 0.96 -21.04
CA ALA A 77 20.93 0.30 -21.64
C ALA A 77 20.62 -0.46 -22.94
N GLY A 78 19.36 -0.50 -23.39
CA GLY A 78 18.93 -1.23 -24.59
C GLY A 78 18.92 -2.77 -24.42
N LYS A 79 18.93 -3.26 -23.18
CA LYS A 79 19.04 -4.67 -22.81
C LYS A 79 17.82 -5.20 -22.05
N GLY A 80 16.86 -4.34 -21.73
CA GLY A 80 15.71 -4.65 -20.88
C GLY A 80 14.54 -5.28 -21.65
N ALA A 81 13.87 -6.23 -21.01
CA ALA A 81 12.58 -6.72 -21.45
C ALA A 81 11.49 -5.72 -21.01
N LEU A 82 10.71 -5.23 -21.97
CA LEU A 82 9.47 -4.49 -21.73
C LEU A 82 8.30 -5.48 -21.73
N PRO A 83 7.31 -5.36 -20.83
CA PRO A 83 7.12 -4.32 -19.81
C PRO A 83 7.87 -4.58 -18.48
N CYS A 84 8.22 -3.51 -17.75
CA CYS A 84 8.71 -3.59 -16.37
C CYS A 84 7.53 -3.62 -15.38
N PRO A 85 7.57 -4.44 -14.31
CA PRO A 85 8.65 -5.33 -13.90
C PRO A 85 8.78 -6.61 -14.74
N ASP A 86 10.02 -7.11 -14.89
CA ASP A 86 10.28 -8.38 -15.56
C ASP A 86 9.73 -9.59 -14.77
N VAL A 87 9.59 -10.76 -15.40
CA VAL A 87 9.02 -11.97 -14.77
C VAL A 87 9.73 -12.34 -13.45
N LYS A 88 11.05 -12.17 -13.35
CA LYS A 88 11.79 -12.45 -12.11
C LYS A 88 11.58 -11.34 -11.08
N GLY A 89 11.46 -10.09 -11.52
CA GLY A 89 11.05 -8.95 -10.70
C GLY A 89 9.68 -9.18 -10.07
N LYS A 90 8.68 -9.52 -10.89
CA LYS A 90 7.31 -9.82 -10.45
C LYS A 90 7.28 -10.94 -9.40
N ALA A 91 7.97 -12.06 -9.66
CA ALA A 91 8.02 -13.18 -8.70
C ALA A 91 8.62 -12.78 -7.33
N LYS A 92 9.55 -11.81 -7.29
CA LYS A 92 10.10 -11.29 -6.02
C LYS A 92 9.10 -10.39 -5.29
N ILE A 93 8.35 -9.57 -6.02
CA ILE A 93 7.28 -8.73 -5.47
C ILE A 93 6.18 -9.64 -4.92
N ASP A 94 5.67 -10.59 -5.70
CA ASP A 94 4.65 -11.56 -5.29
C ASP A 94 5.06 -12.30 -4.00
N LYS A 95 6.33 -12.74 -3.92
CA LYS A 95 6.86 -13.39 -2.71
C LYS A 95 6.97 -12.45 -1.51
N ALA A 96 7.22 -11.17 -1.73
CA ALA A 96 7.23 -10.17 -0.67
C ALA A 96 5.80 -9.84 -0.19
N VAL A 97 4.85 -9.79 -1.12
CA VAL A 97 3.42 -9.60 -0.85
C VAL A 97 2.84 -10.75 -0.05
N ALA A 98 3.12 -12.01 -0.41
CA ALA A 98 2.69 -13.18 0.35
C ALA A 98 3.16 -13.15 1.83
N LYS A 99 4.31 -12.51 2.11
CA LYS A 99 4.80 -12.32 3.48
C LYS A 99 3.98 -11.29 4.27
N ILE A 100 3.31 -10.35 3.60
CA ILE A 100 2.39 -9.42 4.27
C ILE A 100 1.20 -10.20 4.81
N ALA A 101 0.53 -11.03 3.99
CA ALA A 101 -0.60 -11.84 4.44
C ALA A 101 -0.23 -12.73 5.64
N THR A 102 0.94 -13.38 5.59
CA THR A 102 1.45 -14.16 6.73
C THR A 102 1.72 -13.29 7.97
N THR A 103 2.21 -12.06 7.78
CA THR A 103 2.46 -11.13 8.89
C THR A 103 1.17 -10.60 9.48
N ALA A 104 0.17 -10.30 8.65
CA ALA A 104 -1.16 -9.86 9.06
C ALA A 104 -1.83 -10.96 9.89
N ALA A 105 -1.89 -12.19 9.39
CA ALA A 105 -2.46 -13.33 10.13
C ALA A 105 -1.78 -13.56 11.50
N LYS A 106 -0.45 -13.39 11.57
CA LYS A 106 0.31 -13.62 12.82
C LYS A 106 0.32 -12.45 13.80
N SER A 107 0.26 -11.22 13.30
CA SER A 107 0.48 -10.01 14.12
C SER A 107 -0.80 -9.23 14.36
N CYS A 108 -1.84 -9.49 13.57
CA CYS A 108 -3.16 -8.89 13.64
C CYS A 108 -4.25 -9.93 13.91
N GLY A 109 -3.88 -11.20 14.12
CA GLY A 109 -4.80 -12.24 14.51
C GLY A 109 -5.33 -11.97 15.91
N THR A 110 -6.56 -11.51 15.97
CA THR A 110 -7.33 -11.31 17.20
C THR A 110 -8.30 -12.49 17.36
N VAL A 111 -9.01 -12.58 18.48
CA VAL A 111 -9.93 -13.71 18.74
C VAL A 111 -11.35 -13.20 18.92
N CYS A 112 -12.33 -14.02 18.57
CA CYS A 112 -13.72 -13.66 18.79
C CYS A 112 -14.02 -13.62 20.30
N SER A 113 -14.80 -12.62 20.72
CA SER A 113 -15.04 -12.33 22.14
C SER A 113 -15.70 -13.47 22.91
N ILE A 114 -16.49 -14.33 22.25
CA ILE A 114 -17.11 -15.51 22.87
C ILE A 114 -16.39 -16.78 22.40
N SER A 115 -16.14 -16.91 21.10
CA SER A 115 -15.44 -18.03 20.50
C SER A 115 -13.92 -17.82 20.47
N SER A 116 -13.27 -17.86 21.65
CA SER A 116 -11.84 -17.56 21.80
C SER A 116 -10.87 -18.49 21.04
N SER A 117 -11.37 -19.60 20.49
CA SER A 117 -10.63 -20.50 19.60
C SER A 117 -10.66 -20.07 18.13
N VAL A 118 -11.52 -19.11 17.77
CA VAL A 118 -11.65 -18.61 16.40
C VAL A 118 -10.83 -17.33 16.27
N THR A 119 -9.86 -17.36 15.37
CA THR A 119 -9.07 -16.18 15.02
C THR A 119 -9.89 -15.33 14.05
N CYS A 120 -9.98 -14.04 14.32
CA CYS A 120 -10.71 -13.07 13.50
C CYS A 120 -9.80 -11.88 13.19
N LEU A 121 -10.04 -11.24 12.04
CA LEU A 121 -9.47 -9.93 11.69
C LEU A 121 -10.55 -8.86 11.63
N SER A 122 -11.79 -9.28 11.40
CA SER A 122 -12.99 -8.47 11.35
C SER A 122 -14.10 -9.11 12.18
N ASP A 123 -15.07 -8.31 12.61
CA ASP A 123 -16.25 -8.83 13.31
C ASP A 123 -17.05 -9.82 12.44
N SER A 124 -16.95 -9.72 11.11
CA SER A 124 -17.58 -10.67 10.16
C SER A 124 -16.94 -12.06 10.12
N ASP A 125 -15.71 -12.21 10.62
CA ASP A 125 -15.06 -13.52 10.70
C ASP A 125 -15.60 -14.35 11.87
N CYS A 126 -16.27 -13.70 12.82
CA CYS A 126 -16.83 -14.35 13.99
C CYS A 126 -18.22 -14.96 13.68
N PRO A 127 -18.46 -16.23 14.05
CA PRO A 127 -19.76 -16.85 13.82
C PRO A 127 -20.85 -16.15 14.66
N PRO A 128 -22.08 -16.01 14.13
CA PRO A 128 -23.19 -15.47 14.89
C PRO A 128 -23.59 -16.44 16.00
N ASN A 129 -23.61 -15.97 17.25
CA ASN A 129 -23.97 -16.78 18.41
C ASN A 129 -25.35 -16.34 18.94
N GLY A 130 -26.41 -16.84 18.31
CA GLY A 130 -27.78 -16.50 18.67
C GLY A 130 -28.12 -15.02 18.43
N ALA A 131 -28.52 -14.30 19.47
CA ALA A 131 -28.99 -12.90 19.39
C ALA A 131 -27.86 -11.85 19.51
N SER A 132 -26.60 -12.27 19.67
CA SER A 132 -25.47 -11.37 19.87
C SER A 132 -24.45 -11.54 18.75
N SER A 133 -24.07 -10.42 18.14
CA SER A 133 -22.94 -10.36 17.21
C SER A 133 -21.65 -10.47 18.01
N GLU A 134 -20.86 -11.52 17.77
CA GLU A 134 -19.51 -11.60 18.31
C GLU A 134 -18.63 -10.52 17.69
N THR A 135 -17.78 -9.93 18.51
CA THR A 135 -16.81 -8.91 18.09
C THR A 135 -15.41 -9.46 18.17
N CYS A 136 -14.55 -8.96 17.30
CA CYS A 136 -13.17 -9.35 17.27
C CYS A 136 -12.38 -8.54 18.30
N THR A 137 -11.84 -9.19 19.34
CA THR A 137 -11.15 -8.53 20.45
C THR A 137 -9.66 -8.88 20.48
N GLY A 138 -8.83 -7.86 20.69
CA GLY A 138 -7.39 -8.03 20.80
C GLY A 138 -6.98 -8.56 22.16
N ASP A 139 -6.32 -9.72 22.21
CA ASP A 139 -5.66 -10.30 23.40
C ASP A 139 -6.50 -10.25 24.70
N GLY A 140 -7.83 -10.40 24.61
CA GLY A 140 -8.72 -10.34 25.78
C GLY A 140 -9.00 -8.93 26.32
N SER A 141 -8.64 -7.88 25.59
CA SER A 141 -9.07 -6.51 25.88
C SER A 141 -10.52 -6.30 25.46
N SER A 142 -11.25 -5.45 26.20
CA SER A 142 -12.62 -5.04 25.89
C SER A 142 -12.73 -4.16 24.64
N ASP A 143 -11.59 -3.66 24.14
CA ASP A 143 -11.54 -2.79 22.97
C ASP A 143 -11.60 -3.62 21.67
N PRO A 144 -12.62 -3.39 20.82
CA PRO A 144 -12.73 -4.10 19.54
C PRO A 144 -11.57 -3.72 18.63
N PHE A 145 -10.97 -4.71 17.99
CA PHE A 145 -9.97 -4.47 16.95
C PHE A 145 -10.66 -3.93 15.70
N LYS A 146 -10.30 -2.72 15.27
CA LYS A 146 -10.83 -2.12 14.05
C LYS A 146 -9.70 -1.90 13.07
N LEU A 147 -9.71 -2.67 11.99
CA LEU A 147 -8.76 -2.53 10.89
C LEU A 147 -8.73 -1.08 10.34
N SER A 148 -9.88 -0.40 10.36
CA SER A 148 -10.04 1.01 9.97
C SER A 148 -9.15 1.98 10.78
N ASN A 149 -8.80 1.64 12.03
CA ASN A 149 -7.96 2.49 12.88
C ASN A 149 -6.47 2.42 12.51
N LEU A 150 -6.05 1.38 11.78
CA LEU A 150 -4.63 1.19 11.42
C LEU A 150 -4.12 2.24 10.44
N GLY A 151 -5.00 3.08 9.88
CA GLY A 151 -4.64 4.10 8.87
C GLY A 151 -4.03 3.49 7.60
N PHE A 152 -4.15 2.16 7.43
CA PHE A 152 -3.40 1.39 6.45
C PHE A 152 -4.36 0.43 5.72
N PRO A 153 -4.41 0.40 4.38
CA PRO A 153 -3.60 1.17 3.41
C PRO A 153 -4.40 2.39 2.91
N GLY A 154 -4.81 3.28 3.81
CA GLY A 154 -5.61 4.47 3.48
C GLY A 154 -6.84 4.21 2.60
N ALA A 155 -7.36 5.26 1.97
CA ALA A 155 -8.47 5.16 1.00
C ALA A 155 -8.09 4.46 -0.33
N PHE A 156 -6.82 4.03 -0.48
CA PHE A 156 -6.29 3.54 -1.75
C PHE A 156 -6.70 2.11 -2.05
N CYS A 157 -6.78 1.25 -1.03
CA CYS A 157 -7.13 -0.15 -1.26
C CYS A 157 -8.57 -0.42 -1.63
N PRO A 158 -9.57 0.23 -1.02
CA PRO A 158 -10.93 0.06 -1.47
C PRO A 158 -11.12 0.48 -2.93
N ALA A 159 -10.37 1.49 -3.38
CA ALA A 159 -10.38 1.93 -4.77
C ALA A 159 -9.71 0.92 -5.73
N LEU A 160 -8.63 0.24 -5.29
CA LEU A 160 -7.93 -0.78 -6.08
C LEU A 160 -8.70 -2.11 -6.12
N LEU A 161 -9.31 -2.53 -5.01
CA LEU A 161 -10.05 -3.78 -4.88
C LEU A 161 -11.49 -3.69 -5.39
N GLY A 162 -12.04 -2.48 -5.53
CA GLY A 162 -13.45 -2.27 -5.85
C GLY A 162 -14.41 -2.62 -4.70
N GLY A 163 -13.91 -2.71 -3.47
CA GLY A 163 -14.69 -3.12 -2.29
C GLY A 163 -13.91 -2.97 -0.97
N PRO A 164 -14.57 -3.14 0.19
CA PRO A 164 -13.91 -3.10 1.50
C PRO A 164 -12.91 -4.27 1.67
N ILE A 165 -11.87 -4.04 2.48
CA ILE A 165 -10.92 -5.10 2.87
C ILE A 165 -11.59 -5.96 3.94
N ASN A 166 -11.89 -7.21 3.62
CA ASN A 166 -12.55 -8.16 4.55
C ASN A 166 -11.55 -9.17 5.13
N GLY A 167 -10.35 -9.29 4.56
CA GLY A 167 -9.37 -10.26 5.04
C GLY A 167 -7.91 -9.95 4.71
N PRO A 168 -6.99 -10.81 5.19
CA PRO A 168 -5.56 -10.67 4.93
C PRO A 168 -5.21 -10.90 3.45
N ASP A 169 -6.02 -11.65 2.71
CA ASP A 169 -5.86 -11.88 1.28
C ASP A 169 -6.16 -10.61 0.47
N ASP A 170 -7.26 -9.91 0.77
CA ASP A 170 -7.61 -8.61 0.18
C ASP A 170 -6.50 -7.57 0.41
N LEU A 171 -5.93 -7.59 1.61
CA LEU A 171 -4.82 -6.73 1.98
C LEU A 171 -3.55 -7.05 1.17
N GLY A 172 -3.28 -8.34 0.97
CA GLY A 172 -2.20 -8.80 0.10
C GLY A 172 -2.43 -8.38 -1.35
N GLN A 173 -3.64 -8.56 -1.86
CA GLN A 173 -4.01 -8.28 -3.23
C GLN A 173 -3.90 -6.78 -3.55
N CYS A 174 -4.45 -5.92 -2.68
CA CYS A 174 -4.29 -4.48 -2.83
C CYS A 174 -2.81 -4.05 -2.89
N LEU A 175 -1.99 -4.61 -2.01
CA LEU A 175 -0.56 -4.25 -1.94
C LEU A 175 0.27 -4.88 -3.07
N GLY A 176 -0.25 -5.93 -3.70
CA GLY A 176 0.36 -6.57 -4.86
C GLY A 176 0.01 -5.86 -6.17
N ASP A 177 -1.21 -5.38 -6.33
CA ASP A 177 -1.67 -4.70 -7.55
C ASP A 177 -1.23 -3.23 -7.62
N GLY A 178 -0.91 -2.61 -6.47
CA GLY A 178 -0.37 -1.25 -6.40
C GLY A 178 1.17 -1.15 -6.52
N ALA A 179 1.89 -2.27 -6.60
CA ALA A 179 3.37 -2.33 -6.60
C ALA A 179 3.96 -2.64 -7.99
#